data_AF-A0A2H0R218-F1
#
_entry.id   AF-A0A2H0R218-F1
#
_cell.length_a   1.000
_cell.length_b   1.000
_cell.length_c   1.000
_cell.angle_alpha   90.00
_cell.angle_beta   90.00
_cell.angle_gamma   90.00
#
_symmetry.space_group_name_H-M   'P 1'
#
loop_
_entity.id
_entity.type
_entity.pdbx_description
1 polymer ?
#
loop_
_entity_poly.entity_id
_entity_poly.type
_entity_poly.pdbx_seq_one_letter_code
_entity_poly.pdbx_strand_id
1 'polypeptide(L)'
;MDSVIIQKEDKILRRISKEVAISDIKKPKIKKIIQKMKEALNAEEDGVAIAAPQIGENLRIFVISKKIFEIMDEEKIQNKTPKIEKENILKDK
;
A
#
# COMPACT_ATOMS: atom_id res chain seq x y z
N MET A 1 13.59 -8.00 -14.26
CA MET A 1 12.56 -7.11 -14.85
C MET A 1 12.74 -5.77 -14.18
N ASP A 2 12.98 -4.73 -14.97
CA ASP A 2 13.21 -3.38 -14.43
C ASP A 2 12.00 -2.96 -13.58
N SER A 3 12.26 -2.51 -12.35
CA SER A 3 11.19 -2.12 -11.44
C SER A 3 10.39 -0.96 -12.04
N VAL A 4 9.07 -1.13 -12.11
CA VAL A 4 8.13 -0.12 -12.63
C VAL A 4 8.08 1.11 -11.70
N ILE A 5 8.58 0.96 -10.47
CA ILE A 5 8.57 1.99 -9.43
C ILE A 5 9.85 2.83 -9.51
N ILE A 6 9.66 4.12 -9.77
CA ILE A 6 10.76 5.09 -9.83
C ILE A 6 11.29 5.39 -8.42
N GLN A 7 12.59 5.71 -8.35
CA GLN A 7 13.29 5.96 -7.08
C GLN A 7 13.23 7.44 -6.66
N LYS A 8 13.55 7.71 -5.39
CA LYS A 8 13.36 9.00 -4.69
C LYS A 8 13.99 10.24 -5.36
N GLU A 9 14.96 10.02 -6.25
CA GLU A 9 15.65 11.04 -7.03
C GLU A 9 14.78 11.60 -8.17
N ASP A 10 13.76 10.86 -8.62
CA ASP A 10 12.89 11.31 -9.69
C ASP A 10 12.07 12.52 -9.25
N LYS A 11 12.20 13.61 -10.03
CA LYS A 11 11.55 14.88 -9.75
C LYS A 11 10.02 14.79 -9.78
N ILE A 12 9.43 13.81 -10.47
CA ILE A 12 7.98 13.64 -10.52
C ILE A 12 7.38 13.33 -9.14
N LEU A 13 8.13 12.65 -8.26
CA LEU A 13 7.71 12.36 -6.89
C LEU A 13 7.58 13.62 -6.02
N ARG A 14 8.12 14.75 -6.47
CA ARG A 14 8.06 16.07 -5.79
C ARG A 14 7.08 17.03 -6.45
N ARG A 15 6.42 16.62 -7.53
CA ARG A 15 5.43 17.45 -8.25
C ARG A 15 4.05 17.30 -7.62
N ILE A 16 3.25 18.36 -7.72
CA ILE A 16 1.83 18.28 -7.43
C ILE A 16 1.13 17.54 -8.57
N SER A 17 0.50 16.41 -8.24
CA SER A 17 -0.29 15.62 -9.17
C SER A 17 -1.47 16.41 -9.74
N LYS A 18 -1.76 16.20 -11.02
CA LYS A 18 -2.89 16.83 -11.72
C LYS A 18 -4.19 16.06 -11.48
N GLU A 19 -5.30 16.78 -11.37
CA GLU A 19 -6.61 16.17 -11.25
C GLU A 19 -6.99 15.40 -12.52
N VAL A 20 -7.81 14.36 -12.36
CA VAL A 20 -8.38 13.59 -13.46
C VAL A 20 -9.81 14.05 -13.67
N ALA A 21 -10.14 14.55 -14.85
CA ALA A 21 -11.51 14.90 -15.19
C ALA A 21 -12.41 13.66 -15.10
N ILE A 22 -13.65 13.82 -14.60
CA ILE A 22 -14.60 12.70 -14.45
C ILE A 22 -14.87 12.00 -15.79
N SER A 23 -14.93 12.78 -16.88
CA SER A 23 -15.11 12.28 -18.25
C SER A 23 -13.93 11.44 -18.75
N ASP A 24 -12.75 11.57 -18.13
CA ASP A 24 -11.54 10.84 -18.51
C ASP A 24 -11.39 9.50 -17.78
N ILE A 25 -12.07 9.30 -16.65
CA ILE A 25 -11.89 8.11 -15.79
C ILE A 25 -12.11 6.80 -16.57
N LYS A 26 -13.11 6.77 -17.46
CA LYS A 26 -13.43 5.58 -18.26
C LYS A 26 -12.58 5.46 -19.53
N LYS A 27 -11.77 6.45 -19.87
CA LYS A 27 -10.97 6.45 -21.10
C LYS A 27 -9.87 5.39 -21.05
N PRO A 28 -9.45 4.84 -22.21
CA PRO A 28 -8.41 3.82 -22.28
C PRO A 28 -7.10 4.22 -21.60
N LYS A 29 -6.73 5.51 -21.64
CA LYS A 29 -5.53 6.02 -20.97
C LYS A 29 -5.55 5.76 -19.46
N ILE A 30 -6.62 6.16 -18.78
CA ILE A 30 -6.73 6.00 -17.31
C ILE A 30 -6.79 4.52 -16.93
N LYS A 31 -7.50 3.69 -17.71
CA LYS A 31 -7.53 2.24 -17.51
C LYS A 31 -6.14 1.61 -17.60
N LYS A 32 -5.32 2.00 -18.58
CA LYS A 32 -3.93 1.53 -18.70
C LYS A 32 -3.06 1.94 -17.53
N ILE A 33 -3.21 3.17 -17.03
CA ILE A 33 -2.49 3.66 -15.85
C ILE A 33 -2.87 2.83 -14.62
N ILE A 34 -4.16 2.61 -14.37
CA ILE A 34 -4.63 1.78 -13.25
C ILE A 34 -4.10 0.35 -13.37
N GLN A 35 -4.08 -0.23 -14.57
CA GLN A 35 -3.52 -1.56 -14.79
C GLN A 35 -2.03 -1.60 -14.45
N LYS A 36 -1.24 -0.63 -14.92
CA LYS A 36 0.19 -0.51 -14.59
C LYS A 36 0.42 -0.35 -13.08
N MET A 37 -0.43 0.41 -12.38
CA MET A 37 -0.37 0.55 -10.92
C MET A 37 -0.63 -0.77 -10.20
N LYS A 38 -1.62 -1.56 -10.65
CA LYS A 38 -1.92 -2.89 -10.09
C LYS A 38 -0.77 -3.86 -10.29
N GLU A 39 -0.20 -3.90 -11.50
CA GLU A 39 0.95 -4.75 -11.81
C GLU A 39 2.16 -4.39 -10.95
N ALA A 40 2.48 -3.10 -10.83
CA ALA A 40 3.56 -2.64 -9.97
C ALA A 40 3.32 -3.00 -8.50
N LEU A 41 2.11 -2.75 -7.96
CA LEU A 41 1.78 -3.06 -6.57
C LEU A 41 1.79 -4.57 -6.27
N ASN A 42 1.40 -5.40 -7.23
CA ASN A 42 1.41 -6.86 -7.07
C ASN A 42 2.83 -7.45 -7.11
N ALA A 43 3.78 -6.77 -7.76
CA ALA A 43 5.18 -7.18 -7.81
C ALA A 43 5.91 -6.91 -6.49
N GLU A 44 5.41 -5.98 -5.66
CA GLU A 44 5.92 -5.69 -4.32
C GLU A 44 5.25 -6.62 -3.30
N GLU A 45 6.05 -7.43 -2.60
CA GLU A 45 5.58 -8.46 -1.67
C GLU A 45 4.75 -7.88 -0.53
N ASP A 46 5.27 -6.83 0.11
CA ASP A 46 4.70 -6.08 1.22
C ASP A 46 3.88 -4.84 0.78
N GLY A 47 3.75 -4.62 -0.53
CA GLY A 47 3.06 -3.46 -1.09
C GLY A 47 1.56 -3.43 -0.77
N VAL A 48 1.13 -2.44 0.02
CA VAL A 48 -0.30 -2.22 0.37
C VAL A 48 -1.00 -1.16 -0.48
N ALA A 49 -0.27 -0.17 -0.97
CA ALA A 49 -0.81 0.91 -1.79
C ALA A 49 0.25 1.51 -2.71
N ILE A 50 -0.19 2.12 -3.82
CA ILE A 50 0.70 2.84 -4.75
C ILE A 50 0.00 4.07 -5.33
N ALA A 51 0.76 5.13 -5.62
CA ALA A 51 0.30 6.34 -6.27
C ALA A 51 0.85 6.46 -7.70
N ALA A 52 0.06 7.06 -8.62
CA ALA A 52 0.45 7.21 -10.02
C ALA A 52 1.83 7.88 -10.24
N PRO A 53 2.26 8.87 -9.43
CA PRO A 53 3.61 9.42 -9.57
C PRO A 53 4.72 8.38 -9.43
N GLN A 54 4.55 7.34 -8.59
CA GLN A 54 5.54 6.28 -8.39
C GLN A 54 5.78 5.43 -9.65
N ILE A 55 4.88 5.47 -10.62
CA ILE A 55 5.03 4.79 -11.93
C ILE A 55 5.25 5.76 -13.10
N GLY A 56 5.60 7.02 -12.80
CA GLY A 56 5.91 8.07 -13.78
C GLY A 56 4.71 8.87 -14.29
N GLU A 57 3.53 8.74 -13.69
CA GLU A 57 2.31 9.41 -14.13
C GLU A 57 1.89 10.53 -13.16
N ASN A 58 1.99 11.80 -13.57
CA ASN A 58 1.67 12.96 -12.71
C ASN A 58 0.15 13.22 -12.59
N LEU A 59 -0.61 12.22 -12.15
CA LEU A 59 -2.06 12.25 -11.94
C LEU A 59 -2.43 11.97 -10.48
N ARG A 60 -3.54 12.53 -10.01
CA ARG A 60 -4.09 12.31 -8.66
C ARG A 60 -4.87 10.99 -8.65
N ILE A 61 -4.14 9.89 -8.68
CA ILE A 61 -4.68 8.54 -8.61
C ILE A 61 -3.83 7.75 -7.61
N PHE A 62 -4.49 7.01 -6.73
CA PHE A 62 -3.86 5.99 -5.88
C PHE A 62 -4.69 4.70 -5.94
N VAL A 63 -4.03 3.57 -5.71
CA VAL A 63 -4.65 2.23 -5.64
C VAL A 63 -4.25 1.60 -4.32
N ILE A 64 -5.20 0.91 -3.68
CA ILE A 64 -4.99 0.15 -2.45
C ILE A 64 -5.21 -1.32 -2.76
N SER A 65 -4.29 -2.18 -2.30
CA SER A 65 -4.37 -3.62 -2.36
C SER A 65 -5.24 -4.16 -1.22
N LYS A 66 -5.89 -5.31 -1.45
CA LYS A 66 -6.62 -6.03 -0.40
C LYS A 66 -5.71 -6.60 0.69
N LYS A 67 -4.40 -6.73 0.43
CA LYS A 67 -3.38 -7.15 1.41
C LYS A 67 -3.46 -6.37 2.72
N ILE A 68 -3.94 -5.11 2.68
CA ILE A 68 -4.12 -4.29 3.88
C ILE A 68 -5.05 -4.95 4.91
N PHE A 69 -6.10 -5.66 4.46
CA PHE A 69 -7.04 -6.30 5.38
C PHE A 69 -6.43 -7.50 6.09
N GLU A 70 -5.56 -8.25 5.40
CA GLU A 70 -4.82 -9.38 5.99
C GLU A 70 -3.90 -8.89 7.11
N ILE A 71 -3.14 -7.83 6.85
CA ILE A 71 -2.24 -7.19 7.84
C ILE A 71 -3.03 -6.68 9.05
N MET A 72 -4.17 -6.01 8.82
CA MET A 72 -5.02 -5.49 9.90
C MET A 72 -5.62 -6.61 10.76
N ASP A 73 -5.92 -7.77 10.19
CA ASP A 73 -6.45 -8.90 10.94
C ASP A 73 -5.35 -9.64 11.72
N GLU A 74 -4.13 -9.73 11.18
CA GLU A 74 -2.95 -10.22 11.90
C GLU A 74 -2.60 -9.34 13.11
N GLU A 75 -2.66 -8.02 12.97
CA GLU A 75 -2.45 -7.08 14.10
C GLU A 75 -3.50 -7.26 15.20
N LYS A 76 -4.76 -7.54 14.85
CA LYS A 76 -5.81 -7.83 15.85
C LYS A 76 -5.54 -9.13 16.61
N ILE A 77 -4.90 -10.11 15.98
CA ILE A 77 -4.54 -11.39 16.60
C ILE A 77 -3.35 -11.18 17.54
N GLN A 78 -2.33 -10.43 17.14
CA GLN A 78 -1.16 -10.12 18.00
C GLN A 78 -1.54 -9.28 19.23
N ASN A 79 -2.48 -8.34 19.09
CA ASN A 79 -3.01 -7.54 20.20
C ASN A 79 -3.98 -8.30 21.13
N LYS A 80 -4.28 -9.58 20.84
CA LYS A 80 -5.12 -10.47 21.67
C LYS A 80 -4.32 -11.53 22.44
N THR A 81 -3.07 -11.27 22.79
CA THR A 81 -2.34 -12.15 23.72
C THR A 81 -2.93 -12.01 25.13
N PRO A 82 -3.46 -13.08 25.76
CA PRO A 82 -3.98 -13.00 27.13
C PRO A 82 -2.82 -12.72 28.08
N LYS A 83 -2.99 -11.73 28.98
CA LYS A 83 -2.15 -11.60 30.18
C LYS A 83 -2.33 -12.86 31.04
N ILE A 84 -1.51 -13.88 30.79
CA ILE A 84 -1.28 -14.96 31.73
C ILE A 84 -0.01 -14.58 32.49
N GLU A 85 -0.15 -13.70 33.48
CA GLU A 85 0.88 -13.55 34.51
C GLU A 85 0.71 -14.70 35.50
N LYS A 86 1.61 -15.68 35.35
CA LYS A 86 1.89 -16.68 36.35
C LYS A 86 2.58 -16.00 37.54
N GLU A 87 1.89 -15.87 38.66
CA GLU A 87 2.53 -15.86 39.97
C GLU A 87 1.74 -16.79 40.91
N ASN A 88 2.06 -18.08 40.80
CA ASN A 88 2.10 -18.92 41.99
C ASN A 88 3.55 -18.91 42.49
N ILE A 89 3.71 -18.99 43.82
CA ILE A 89 4.93 -19.36 44.59
C ILE A 89 5.67 -18.18 45.28
N LEU A 90 5.12 -17.71 46.41
CA LEU A 90 5.83 -17.73 47.70
C LEU A 90 4.98 -18.62 48.63
N LYS A 91 5.28 -19.92 48.79
CA LYS A 91 6.27 -20.51 49.71
C LYS A 91 6.24 -19.90 51.11
N ASP A 92 5.64 -20.67 52.02
CA ASP A 92 6.08 -20.93 53.39
C ASP A 92 6.61 -19.74 54.21
N LYS A 93 5.76 -19.20 55.09
CA LYS A 93 6.04 -19.06 56.54
C LYS A 93 4.79 -18.67 57.32
#